data_AF-A0AAV8XHI3-F1
#
_entry.id   AF-A0AAV8XHI3-F1
#
_cell.length_a   1.000
_cell.length_b   1.000
_cell.length_c   1.000
_cell.angle_alpha   90.00
_cell.angle_beta   90.00
_cell.angle_gamma   90.00
#
_symmetry.space_group_name_H-M   'P 1'
#
loop_
_entity.id
_entity.type
_entity.pdbx_description
1 polymer ?
#
loop_
_entity_poly.entity_id
_entity_poly.type
_entity_poly.pdbx_seq_one_letter_code
_entity_poly.pdbx_strand_id
1 'polypeptide(L)' 'MQRSLEQRMAIKFCVKLEKSAAETIPMLRKAFGVDCLSDRQIFRWHKACESLVGKMSTTRTALDGHQPPVPTTIN' A
#
# COMPACT_ATOMS: atom_id res chain seq x y z
N MET A 1 -17.13 2.88 16.51
CA MET A 1 -15.64 2.87 16.56
C MET A 1 -15.02 1.80 15.66
N GLN A 2 -15.45 0.53 15.69
CA GLN A 2 -14.81 -0.55 14.91
C GLN A 2 -15.09 -0.50 13.38
N ARG A 3 -16.31 -0.14 12.96
CA ARG A 3 -16.69 -0.02 11.53
C ARG A 3 -15.80 0.93 10.72
N SER A 4 -15.29 2.01 11.34
CA SER A 4 -14.39 2.94 10.67
C SER A 4 -12.94 2.44 10.59
N LEU A 5 -12.54 1.47 11.42
CA LEU A 5 -11.22 0.87 11.36
C LEU A 5 -11.14 -0.13 10.19
N GLU A 6 -12.13 -1.01 10.08
CA GLU A 6 -12.21 -2.02 9.01
C GLU A 6 -12.16 -1.38 7.61
N GLN A 7 -12.98 -0.34 7.37
CA GLN A 7 -12.98 0.38 6.10
C GLN A 7 -11.65 1.07 5.80
N ARG A 8 -10.96 1.60 6.82
CA ARG A 8 -9.60 2.17 6.65
C ARG A 8 -8.55 1.11 6.31
N MET A 9 -8.69 -0.10 6.86
CA MET A 9 -7.83 -1.22 6.49
C MET A 9 -8.10 -1.68 5.05
N ALA A 10 -9.36 -1.70 4.62
CA ALA A 10 -9.73 -1.97 3.22
C ALA A 10 -9.14 -0.93 2.26
N ILE A 11 -9.19 0.36 2.60
CA ILE A 11 -8.54 1.43 1.80
C ILE A 11 -7.02 1.19 1.71
N LYS A 12 -6.36 0.90 2.84
CA LYS A 12 -4.93 0.59 2.86
C LYS A 12 -4.58 -0.63 2.02
N PHE A 13 -5.43 -1.66 2.02
CA PHE A 13 -5.29 -2.84 1.17
C PHE A 13 -5.39 -2.48 -0.32
N CYS A 14 -6.39 -1.69 -0.72
CA CYS A 14 -6.52 -1.19 -2.09
C CYS A 14 -5.28 -0.40 -2.54
N VAL A 15 -4.73 0.50 -1.70
CA VAL A 15 -3.50 1.26 -2.00
C VAL A 15 -2.30 0.33 -2.19
N LYS A 16 -2.16 -0.72 -1.37
CA LYS A 16 -1.09 -1.72 -1.54
C LYS A 16 -1.23 -2.56 -2.81
N LEU A 17 -2.44 -2.68 -3.35
CA LEU A 17 -2.71 -3.31 -4.64
C LEU A 17 -2.62 -2.30 -5.80
N GLU A 18 -2.04 -1.12 -5.55
CA GLU A 18 -1.87 -0.05 -6.54
C GLU A 18 -3.20 0.42 -7.17
N LYS A 19 -4.30 0.25 -6.45
CA LYS A 19 -5.61 0.74 -6.88
C LYS A 19 -5.71 2.24 -6.70
N SER A 20 -6.21 2.90 -7.74
CA SER A 20 -6.49 4.33 -7.70
C SER A 20 -7.66 4.65 -6.77
N ALA A 21 -7.77 5.91 -6.33
CA ALA A 21 -8.90 6.36 -5.52
C ALA A 21 -10.24 6.18 -6.25
N ALA A 22 -10.25 6.38 -7.57
CA ALA A 22 -11.42 6.21 -8.43
C ALA A 22 -11.90 4.75 -8.49
N GLU A 23 -10.99 3.77 -8.43
CA GLU A 23 -11.34 2.35 -8.31
C GLU A 23 -11.72 1.97 -6.87
N THR A 24 -11.07 2.57 -5.87
CA THR A 24 -11.28 2.22 -4.46
C THR A 24 -12.68 2.60 -3.96
N ILE A 25 -13.21 3.74 -4.39
CA ILE A 25 -14.55 4.23 -4.01
C ILE A 25 -15.68 3.23 -4.36
N PRO A 26 -15.84 2.77 -5.61
CA PRO A 26 -16.89 1.81 -5.95
C PRO A 26 -16.66 0.44 -5.29
N MET A 27 -15.42 0.02 -5.05
CA MET A 27 -15.13 -1.21 -4.31
C MET A 27 -15.61 -1.13 -2.86
N LEU A 28 -15.34 -0.02 -2.19
CA LEU A 28 -15.78 0.24 -0.81
C LEU A 28 -17.30 0.35 -0.73
N ARG A 29 -17.94 1.04 -1.68
CA ARG A 29 -19.42 1.11 -1.74
C ARG A 29 -20.04 -0.28 -1.93
N LYS A 30 -19.45 -1.13 -2.78
CA LYS A 30 -19.93 -2.50 -2.99
C LYS A 30 -19.78 -3.36 -1.73
N ALA A 31 -18.70 -3.20 -0.97
CA ALA A 31 -18.44 -4.00 0.22
C ALA A 31 -19.26 -3.55 1.46
N PHE A 32 -19.38 -2.24 1.67
CA PHE A 32 -19.94 -1.67 2.90
C PHE A 32 -21.33 -1.03 2.72
N GLY A 33 -21.81 -0.86 1.48
CA GLY A 33 -23.16 -0.38 1.18
C GLY A 33 -23.46 0.97 1.85
N VAL A 34 -24.55 1.01 2.61
CA VAL A 34 -25.03 2.21 3.33
C VAL A 34 -24.12 2.64 4.47
N ASP A 35 -23.31 1.74 5.01
CA ASP A 35 -22.36 2.01 6.09
C ASP A 35 -21.01 2.53 5.57
N CYS A 36 -20.87 2.68 4.25
CA CYS A 36 -19.64 3.12 3.62
C CYS A 36 -19.26 4.56 4.02
N LEU A 37 -17.96 4.80 4.23
CA LEU A 37 -17.40 6.14 4.38
C LEU A 37 -17.76 6.99 3.16
N SER A 38 -17.94 8.30 3.37
CA SER A 38 -18.15 9.23 2.27
C SER A 38 -16.97 9.23 1.30
N ASP A 39 -17.22 9.49 0.02
CA ASP A 39 -16.18 9.54 -1.02
C ASP A 39 -15.03 10.51 -0.65
N ARG A 40 -15.37 11.63 0.02
CA ARG A 40 -14.38 12.60 0.54
C ARG A 40 -13.50 12.01 1.64
N GLN A 41 -14.06 11.19 2.54
CA GLN A 41 -13.28 10.49 3.56
C GLN A 41 -12.39 9.42 2.93
N ILE A 42 -12.92 8.63 1.99
CA ILE A 42 -12.16 7.60 1.27
C ILE A 42 -10.97 8.24 0.55
N PHE A 43 -11.19 9.32 -0.20
CA PHE A 43 -10.12 10.02 -0.92
C PHE A 43 -9.01 10.55 0.00
N ARG A 44 -9.39 11.15 1.14
CA ARG A 44 -8.41 11.64 2.14
C ARG A 44 -7.57 10.49 2.72
N TRP A 45 -8.20 9.37 3.05
CA TRP A 45 -7.50 8.21 3.59
C TRP A 45 -6.63 7.52 2.55
N HIS A 46 -7.07 7.48 1.30
CA HIS A 46 -6.33 6.92 0.17
C HIS A 46 -5.00 7.68 -0.03
N LYS A 47 -5.05 9.02 -0.16
CA LYS A 47 -3.83 9.86 -0.23
C LYS A 47 -2.91 9.74 0.99
N ALA A 48 -3.50 9.67 2.19
CA ALA A 48 -2.73 9.48 3.41
C ALA A 48 -1.99 8.13 3.42
N CYS A 49 -2.64 7.07 2.92
CA CYS A 49 -2.04 5.75 2.81
C CYS A 49 -0.96 5.69 1.72
N GLU A 50 -1.17 6.31 0.56
CA GLU A 50 -0.15 6.42 -0.50
C GLU A 50 1.13 7.07 0.05
N SER A 51 0.97 8.17 0.80
CA SER A 51 2.09 8.89 1.43
C SER A 51 2.85 8.05 2.47
N LEU A 52 2.20 7.08 3.10
CA LEU A 52 2.81 6.16 4.07
C LEU A 52 3.48 4.97 3.37
N VAL A 53 2.90 4.46 2.29
CA VAL A 53 3.49 3.36 1.50
C VAL A 53 4.74 3.83 0.76
N GLY A 54 4.72 5.04 0.17
CA GLY A 54 5.88 5.62 -0.50
C GLY A 54 7.12 5.79 0.39
N LYS A 55 6.91 5.95 1.71
CA LYS A 55 8.01 6.02 2.70
C LYS A 55 8.60 4.65 3.05
N MET A 56 7.84 3.57 2.92
CA MET A 56 8.29 2.21 3.26
C MET A 56 9.00 1.52 2.08
N SER A 57 8.79 1.98 0.85
CA SER A 57 9.36 1.35 -0.36
C SER A 57 10.80 1.78 -0.69
N THR A 58 11.41 2.70 0.05
CA THR A 58 12.80 3.16 -0.25
C THR A 58 13.90 2.21 0.29
N THR A 59 13.56 1.12 1.00
CA THR A 59 14.56 0.23 1.63
C THR A 59 14.64 -1.18 1.05
N ARG A 60 14.17 -1.41 -0.19
CA ARG A 60 14.18 -2.76 -0.79
C ARG A 60 14.99 -2.94 -2.07
N THR A 61 15.90 -2.02 -2.36
CA THR A 61 16.84 -2.19 -3.49
C THR A 61 18.27 -1.89 -3.04
N ALA A 62 18.87 -2.85 -2.34
CA ALA A 62 20.31 -2.89 -2.07
C ALA A 62 20.83 -4.33 -1.86
N LEU A 63 20.23 -5.32 -2.55
CA LEU A 63 20.70 -6.72 -2.54
C LEU A 63 20.73 -7.29 -3.97
N ASP A 64 21.24 -6.52 -4.93
CA ASP A 64 21.66 -7.04 -6.22
C ASP A 64 22.96 -6.31 -6.58
N GLY A 65 24.07 -6.84 -6.09
CA GLY A 65 25.35 -6.15 -6.16
C GLY A 65 26.47 -6.92 -5.48
N HIS A 66 27.01 -7.89 -6.21
CA HIS A 66 28.39 -8.37 -6.11
C HIS A 66 28.80 -9.21 -4.88
N GLN A 67 29.01 -10.49 -5.16
CA GLN A 67 29.68 -11.50 -4.33
C GLN A 67 31.06 -11.04 -3.82
N PRO A 68 31.42 -11.23 -2.52
CA PRO A 68 32.78 -11.04 -2.00
C PRO A 68 33.71 -12.21 -2.41
N PRO A 69 35.05 -12.04 -2.31
CA PRO A 69 36.02 -12.62 -3.23
C PRO A 69 36.42 -14.05 -2.87
N VAL A 70 36.70 -14.87 -3.89
CA VAL A 70 37.44 -16.12 -3.73
C VAL A 70 38.89 -15.91 -4.20
N PRO A 71 39.90 -16.18 -3.35
CA PRO A 71 41.29 -16.23 -3.80
C PRO A 71 41.54 -17.62 -4.40
N THR A 72 41.73 -17.70 -5.71
CA THR A 72 42.24 -18.90 -6.36
C THR A 72 43.73 -18.72 -6.63
N THR A 73 44.54 -19.26 -5.73
CA THR A 73 45.92 -19.68 -6.00
C THR A 73 45.94 -20.74 -7.11
N ILE A 74 47.09 -20.85 -7.81
CA ILE A 74 47.53 -21.85 -8.80
C ILE A 74 47.49 -21.24 -10.22
N ASN A 75 48.59 -20.97 -10.93
CA ASN A 75 49.90 -21.63 -11.06
C ASN A 75 50.98 -20.58 -11.38
#